data_AF-A0A821QWA1-F1
#
_entry.id   AF-A0A821QWA1-F1
#
_cell.length_a   1.000
_cell.length_b   1.000
_cell.length_c   1.000
_cell.angle_alpha   90.00
_cell.angle_beta   90.00
_cell.angle_gamma   90.00
#
_symmetry.space_group_name_H-M   'P 1'
#
loop_
_entity.id
_entity.type
_entity.pdbx_description
1 polymer ?
#
loop_
_entity_poly.entity_id
_entity_poly.type
_entity_poly.pdbx_seq_one_letter_code
_entity_poly.pdbx_strand_id
1 'polypeptide(L)' 'MLDRCRLYYAHDPIELEKIADFERKYEADQAIRWYAKDSFLYRILNTALRQNDMETII' A
#
# COMPACT_ATOMS: atom_id res chain seq x y z
N MET A 1 -9.04 2.50 -4.34
CA MET A 1 -7.58 2.33 -4.12
C MET A 1 -7.31 1.00 -3.42
N LEU A 2 -7.92 0.76 -2.24
CA LEU A 2 -7.80 -0.52 -1.52
C LEU A 2 -8.28 -1.75 -2.30
N ASP A 3 -9.32 -1.65 -3.12
CA ASP A 3 -9.79 -2.81 -3.92
C ASP A 3 -8.77 -3.26 -4.98
N ARG A 4 -8.02 -2.33 -5.57
CA ARG A 4 -6.89 -2.70 -6.45
C ARG A 4 -5.76 -3.34 -5.65
N CYS A 5 -5.53 -2.92 -4.41
CA CYS A 5 -4.56 -3.55 -3.51
C CYS A 5 -4.98 -4.99 -3.20
N ARG A 6 -6.25 -5.21 -2.88
CA ARG A 6 -6.81 -6.56 -2.62
C ARG A 6 -6.66 -7.47 -3.84
N LEU A 7 -6.89 -6.95 -5.04
CA LEU A 7 -6.70 -7.71 -6.28
C LEU A 7 -5.21 -8.04 -6.52
N TYR A 8 -4.31 -7.09 -6.27
CA TYR A 8 -2.87 -7.28 -6.41
C TYR A 8 -2.33 -8.32 -5.42
N TYR A 9 -2.83 -8.30 -4.17
CA TYR A 9 -2.45 -9.22 -3.11
C TYR A 9 -3.43 -10.40 -2.93
N ALA A 10 -4.23 -10.74 -3.94
CA ALA A 10 -5.30 -11.74 -3.82
C ALA A 10 -4.81 -13.13 -3.36
N HIS A 11 -3.54 -13.44 -3.59
CA HIS A 11 -2.91 -14.71 -3.21
C HIS A 11 -1.98 -14.60 -1.98
N ASP A 12 -1.94 -13.43 -1.33
CA ASP A 12 -1.14 -13.17 -0.13
C ASP A 12 -2.07 -12.88 1.06
N PRO A 13 -2.46 -13.92 1.83
CA PRO A 13 -3.41 -13.77 2.93
C PRO A 13 -2.89 -12.84 4.04
N ILE A 14 -1.56 -12.72 4.20
CA ILE A 14 -0.95 -11.85 5.19
C ILE A 14 -1.13 -10.38 4.78
N GLU A 15 -0.90 -10.06 3.50
CA GLU A 15 -1.14 -8.70 3.01
C GLU A 15 -2.63 -8.35 2.97
N LEU A 16 -3.51 -9.30 2.67
CA LEU A 16 -4.96 -9.11 2.76
C LEU A 16 -5.41 -8.79 4.19
N GLU A 17 -4.85 -9.46 5.19
CA GLU A 17 -5.11 -9.15 6.60
C GLU A 17 -4.63 -7.73 6.95
N LYS A 18 -3.42 -7.35 6.52
CA LYS A 18 -2.90 -5.98 6.73
C LYS A 18 -3.79 -4.91 6.07
N ILE A 19 -4.35 -5.19 4.89
CA ILE A 19 -5.29 -4.28 4.21
C ILE A 19 -6.59 -4.15 5.01
N ALA A 20 -7.14 -5.24 5.51
CA ALA A 20 -8.34 -5.21 6.35
C ALA A 20 -8.09 -4.48 7.68
N ASP A 21 -6.92 -4.69 8.28
CA ASP A 21 -6.50 -4.01 9.50
C ASP A 21 -6.31 -2.50 9.29
N PHE A 22 -5.73 -2.11 8.15
CA PHE A 22 -5.64 -0.71 7.74
C PHE A 22 -7.03 -0.11 7.59
N GLU A 23 -7.94 -0.74 6.85
CA GLU A 23 -9.30 -0.21 6.64
C GLU A 23 -10.07 -0.01 7.96
N ARG A 24 -9.85 -0.89 8.94
CA ARG A 24 -10.54 -0.82 10.25
C ARG A 24 -9.91 0.16 11.24
N LYS A 25 -8.59 0.33 11.20
CA LYS A 25 -7.81 1.06 12.23
C LYS A 25 -7.15 2.34 11.68
N TYR A 26 -7.36 2.67 10.42
CA TYR A 26 -6.76 3.86 9.82
C TYR A 26 -7.35 5.13 10.42
N GLU A 27 -6.47 5.94 10.99
CA GLU A 27 -6.75 7.30 11.42
C GLU A 27 -5.72 8.22 10.75
N ALA A 28 -6.16 9.39 10.27
CA ALA A 28 -5.34 10.27 9.44
C ALA A 28 -4.10 10.80 10.18
N ASP A 29 -4.20 10.99 11.50
CA ASP A 29 -3.11 11.37 12.39
C ASP A 29 -2.05 10.25 12.57
N GLN A 30 -2.44 8.99 12.32
CA GLN A 30 -1.56 7.82 12.39
C GLN A 30 -1.08 7.33 11.02
N ALA A 31 -1.34 8.07 9.94
CA ALA A 31 -0.98 7.67 8.58
C ALA A 31 0.51 7.31 8.45
N ILE A 32 1.41 8.08 9.08
CA ILE A 32 2.87 7.85 9.06
C ILE A 32 3.24 6.46 9.61
N ARG A 33 2.52 5.94 10.60
CA ARG A 33 2.78 4.61 11.17
C ARG A 33 2.54 3.49 10.16
N TRP A 34 1.54 3.66 9.29
CA TRP A 34 1.23 2.70 8.23
C TRP A 34 2.26 2.75 7.08
N TYR A 35 2.88 3.91 6.86
CA TYR A 35 4.02 4.05 5.93
C TYR A 35 5.33 3.48 6.48
N ALA A 36 5.57 3.57 7.79
CA ALA A 36 6.78 3.07 8.43
C ALA A 36 6.76 1.55 8.68
N LYS A 37 5.57 0.94 8.78
CA LYS A 37 5.39 -0.51 8.89
C LYS A 37 5.60 -1.16 7.52
N ASP A 38 6.30 -2.29 7.44
CA ASP A 38 6.40 -3.11 6.22
C ASP A 38 5.00 -3.61 5.82
N SER A 39 4.32 -2.81 5.00
CA SER A 39 2.92 -2.93 4.64
C SER A 39 2.76 -2.79 3.12
N PHE A 40 1.65 -3.32 2.61
CA PHE A 40 1.18 -3.10 1.24
C PHE A 40 1.30 -1.64 0.79
N LEU A 41 1.10 -0.68 1.71
CA LEU A 41 1.13 0.75 1.41
C LEU A 41 2.53 1.24 0.99
N TYR A 42 3.57 0.81 1.70
CA TYR A 42 4.96 1.15 1.38
C TYR A 42 5.36 0.59 0.00
N ARG A 43 4.98 -0.67 -0.28
CA ARG A 43 5.31 -1.33 -1.55
C ARG A 43 4.59 -0.68 -2.74
N ILE A 44 3.31 -0.35 -2.58
CA ILE A 44 2.53 0.33 -3.61
C ILE A 44 3.10 1.72 -3.89
N LEU A 45 3.43 2.48 -2.84
CA LEU A 45 4.00 3.82 -3.00
C LEU A 45 5.35 3.73 -3.72
N ASN A 46 6.23 2.81 -3.32
CA ASN A 46 7.51 2.60 -3.98
C ASN A 46 7.36 2.17 -5.45
N THR A 47 6.38 1.33 -5.77
CA THR A 47 6.11 0.95 -7.16
C THR A 47 5.59 2.13 -7.96
N ALA A 48 4.65 2.91 -7.41
CA ALA A 48 4.10 4.09 -8.06
C ALA A 48 5.17 5.17 -8.28
N LEU A 49 6.04 5.40 -7.29
CA LEU A 49 7.18 6.31 -7.42
C LEU A 49 8.16 5.85 -8.50
N ARG A 50 8.53 4.56 -8.52
CA ARG A 50 9.38 4.01 -9.59
C ARG A 50 8.74 4.12 -10.98
N GLN A 51 7.43 3.93 -11.08
CA GLN A 51 6.70 4.10 -12.35
C GLN A 51 6.69 5.56 -12.80
N ASN A 52 6.51 6.50 -11.88
CA ASN A 52 6.51 7.94 -12.16
C ASN A 52 7.93 8.46 -12.51
N ASP A 53 8.97 7.93 -11.83
CA ASP A 53 10.37 8.19 -12.18
C ASP A 53 10.71 7.69 -13.59
N MET A 54 10.10 6.58 -14.04
CA MET A 54 10.26 6.10 -15.43
C MET A 54 9.54 6.99 -16.45
N GLU A 55 8.37 7.55 -16.12
CA GLU A 55 7.66 8.49 -17.01
C GLU A 55 8.40 9.84 -17.15
N THR A 56 9.19 10.24 -16.16
CA THR A 56 9.94 11.52 -16.18
C THR A 56 11.23 11.47 -17.03
N ILE A 57 11.67 10.28 -17.49
CA ILE A 57 12.90 10.09 -18.28
C ILE A 57 12.62 10.03 -19.81
N ILE A 58 11.40 10.33 -20.27
CA ILE A 58 11.04 10.33 -21.71
C ILE A 58 10.81 11.74 -22.23
#